data_AF-A0A538IHM6-F1
#
_entry.id   AF-A0A538IHM6-F1
#
_cell.length_a   1.000
_cell.length_b   1.000
_cell.length_c   1.000
_cell.angle_alpha   90.00
_cell.angle_beta   90.00
_cell.angle_gamma   90.00
#
_symmetry.space_group_name_H-M   'P 1'
#
loop_
_entity.id
_entity.type
_entity.pdbx_description
1 polymer ?
#
loop_
_entity_poly.entity_id
_entity_poly.type
_entity_poly.pdbx_seq_one_letter_code
_entity_poly.pdbx_strand_id
1 'polypeptide(L)'
;MNFAVENWAPSYGAATEDIGADEATAEVERSVEVPESSWTPIRPGVQPPGHIAFVDGTNRIDAQVWIDEPDGDVRPGICATYAAGAVVCDG
;
A
#
# COMPACT_ATOMS: atom_id res chain seq x y z
N MET A 1 -4.20 19.08 29.12
CA MET A 1 -3.97 18.30 27.90
C MET A 1 -4.28 16.87 28.24
N ASN A 2 -5.36 16.35 27.65
CA ASN A 2 -5.84 15.00 27.91
C ASN A 2 -5.61 14.16 26.65
N PHE A 3 -5.34 12.89 26.86
CA PHE A 3 -5.14 11.92 25.79
C PHE A 3 -6.06 10.74 26.02
N ALA A 4 -6.80 10.32 24.99
CA ALA A 4 -7.42 9.00 24.95
C ALA A 4 -6.60 8.12 24.01
N VAL A 5 -6.26 6.91 24.47
CA VAL A 5 -5.45 5.95 23.70
C VAL A 5 -6.26 4.68 23.49
N GLU A 6 -6.43 4.30 22.23
CA GLU A 6 -7.14 3.10 21.83
C GLU A 6 -6.17 2.15 21.14
N ASN A 7 -6.03 0.93 21.68
CA ASN A 7 -5.20 -0.11 21.06
C ASN A 7 -5.70 -0.42 19.65
N TRP A 8 -4.76 -0.72 18.75
CA TRP A 8 -5.12 -1.17 17.42
C TRP A 8 -6.02 -2.42 17.47
N ALA A 9 -7.11 -2.39 16.70
CA ALA A 9 -8.02 -3.50 16.50
C ALA A 9 -8.14 -3.82 15.00
N PRO A 10 -8.28 -5.11 14.62
CA PRO A 10 -8.47 -5.51 13.22
C PRO A 10 -9.67 -4.84 12.53
N SER A 11 -10.69 -4.48 13.32
CA SER A 11 -11.88 -3.75 12.86
C SER A 11 -11.59 -2.35 12.35
N TYR A 12 -10.39 -1.80 12.56
CA TYR A 12 -9.97 -0.54 11.95
C TYR A 12 -9.65 -0.68 10.46
N GLY A 13 -9.55 -1.91 9.93
CA GLY A 13 -9.63 -2.25 8.51
C GLY A 13 -8.58 -1.62 7.60
N ALA A 14 -8.44 -2.16 6.39
CA ALA A 14 -7.81 -1.42 5.31
C ALA A 14 -8.83 -0.42 4.75
N ALA A 15 -8.40 0.76 4.29
CA ALA A 15 -9.26 1.77 3.65
C ALA A 15 -9.97 1.28 2.36
N THR A 16 -9.81 0.00 2.03
CA THR A 16 -10.37 -0.70 0.87
C THR A 16 -11.69 -1.41 1.13
N GLU A 17 -12.14 -1.59 2.38
CA GLU A 17 -13.40 -2.33 2.63
C GLU A 17 -14.66 -1.55 2.21
N ASP A 18 -14.59 -0.23 2.06
CA ASP A 18 -15.74 0.65 1.75
C ASP A 18 -15.61 1.40 0.40
N ILE A 19 -14.86 0.86 -0.57
CA ILE A 19 -14.78 1.50 -1.91
C ILE A 19 -15.92 1.03 -2.84
N GLY A 20 -16.95 0.35 -2.33
CA GLY A 20 -18.07 -0.13 -3.16
C GLY A 20 -17.59 -0.89 -4.41
N ALA A 21 -16.42 -1.53 -4.32
CA ALA A 21 -15.84 -2.26 -5.43
C ALA A 21 -16.56 -3.60 -5.50
N ASP A 22 -17.69 -3.59 -6.18
CA ASP A 22 -18.36 -4.82 -6.58
C ASP A 22 -17.35 -5.74 -7.27
N GLU A 23 -17.53 -7.05 -7.10
CA GLU A 23 -16.68 -8.04 -7.76
C GLU A 23 -16.63 -7.73 -9.27
N ALA A 24 -15.42 -7.62 -9.82
CA ALA A 24 -15.24 -7.26 -11.22
C ALA A 24 -15.84 -8.37 -12.12
N THR A 25 -17.02 -8.12 -12.67
CA THR A 25 -17.74 -9.06 -13.55
C THR A 25 -17.47 -8.82 -15.03
N ALA A 26 -16.71 -7.78 -15.38
CA ALA A 26 -16.40 -7.45 -16.77
C ALA A 26 -15.51 -8.51 -17.42
N GLU A 27 -15.88 -8.93 -18.63
CA GLU A 27 -15.04 -9.80 -19.44
C GLU A 27 -13.85 -8.98 -19.99
N VAL A 28 -12.63 -9.52 -19.86
CA VAL A 28 -11.41 -8.84 -20.33
C VAL A 28 -11.26 -9.08 -21.83
N GLU A 29 -11.39 -8.03 -22.64
CA GLU A 29 -11.12 -8.04 -24.09
C GLU A 29 -9.61 -8.19 -24.35
N ARG A 30 -9.18 -9.40 -24.72
CA ARG A 30 -7.75 -9.74 -24.88
C ARG A 30 -7.13 -9.25 -26.18
N SER A 31 -7.96 -8.78 -27.12
CA SER A 31 -7.53 -8.44 -28.49
C SER A 31 -7.29 -6.94 -28.72
N VAL A 32 -7.38 -6.12 -27.67
CA VAL A 32 -7.34 -4.65 -27.74
C VAL A 32 -6.04 -4.07 -28.32
N GLU A 33 -4.88 -4.64 -27.94
CA GLU A 33 -3.56 -4.17 -28.43
C GLU A 33 -3.10 -4.95 -29.65
N VAL A 34 -3.25 -6.28 -29.62
CA VAL A 34 -2.87 -7.21 -30.68
C VAL A 34 -3.88 -8.36 -30.74
N PRO A 35 -4.10 -8.98 -31.92
CA PRO A 35 -4.86 -10.22 -31.99
C PRO A 35 -4.27 -11.27 -31.04
N GLU A 36 -5.13 -12.04 -30.37
CA GLU A 36 -4.69 -13.03 -29.36
C GLU A 36 -3.70 -14.05 -29.95
N SER A 37 -3.90 -14.45 -31.21
CA SER A 37 -3.00 -15.36 -31.94
C SER A 37 -1.65 -14.74 -32.32
N SER A 38 -1.54 -13.41 -32.26
CA SER A 38 -0.34 -12.64 -32.59
C SER A 38 0.41 -12.17 -31.34
N TRP A 39 -0.12 -12.44 -30.14
CA TRP A 39 0.55 -12.06 -28.90
C TRP A 39 1.89 -12.79 -28.76
N THR A 40 2.92 -12.04 -28.39
CA THR A 40 4.26 -12.59 -28.15
C THR A 40 4.97 -11.79 -27.07
N PRO A 41 5.80 -12.42 -26.21
CA PRO A 41 6.63 -11.71 -25.25
C PRO A 41 7.56 -10.71 -25.93
N ILE A 42 7.55 -9.46 -25.47
CA ILE A 42 8.50 -8.46 -25.91
C ILE A 42 9.77 -8.59 -25.07
N ARG A 43 10.90 -8.88 -25.73
CA ARG A 43 12.20 -8.88 -25.06
C ARG A 43 12.73 -7.44 -24.97
N PRO A 44 13.24 -7.01 -23.80
CA PRO A 44 13.91 -5.72 -23.70
C PRO A 44 15.08 -5.64 -24.68
N GLY A 45 15.22 -4.51 -25.38
CA GLY A 45 16.35 -4.24 -26.28
C GLY A 45 17.65 -3.84 -25.55
N VAL A 46 17.67 -3.92 -24.22
CA VAL A 46 18.77 -3.50 -23.36
C VAL A 46 19.19 -4.65 -22.44
N GLN A 47 20.46 -4.66 -22.06
CA GLN A 47 20.96 -5.60 -21.06
C GLN A 47 20.36 -5.27 -19.69
N PRO A 48 19.95 -6.28 -18.90
CA PRO A 48 19.50 -6.04 -17.54
C PRO A 48 20.66 -5.47 -16.70
N PRO A 49 20.37 -4.61 -15.71
CA PRO A 49 21.38 -4.11 -14.80
C PRO A 49 21.96 -5.26 -13.98
N GLY A 50 23.27 -5.20 -13.71
CA GLY A 50 23.96 -6.22 -12.90
C GLY A 50 23.54 -6.24 -11.43
N HIS A 51 22.93 -5.15 -10.95
CA HIS A 51 22.40 -5.04 -9.60
C HIS A 51 21.10 -4.24 -9.59
N ILE A 52 20.11 -4.68 -8.82
CA ILE A 52 18.86 -3.95 -8.59
C ILE A 52 18.67 -3.80 -7.09
N ALA A 53 18.53 -2.56 -6.61
CA ALA A 53 18.18 -2.29 -5.22
C ALA A 53 16.67 -2.00 -5.11
N PHE A 54 15.94 -2.87 -4.43
CA PHE A 54 14.55 -2.63 -4.05
C PHE A 54 14.54 -1.92 -2.71
N VAL A 55 14.09 -0.66 -2.69
CA VAL A 55 13.93 0.13 -1.47
C VAL A 55 12.47 0.15 -1.11
N ASP A 56 12.15 -0.26 0.11
CA ASP A 56 10.78 -0.24 0.61
C ASP A 56 10.75 -0.01 2.12
N GLY A 57 9.56 0.26 2.65
CA GLY A 57 9.32 0.41 4.06
C GLY A 57 8.01 -0.22 4.50
N THR A 58 7.94 -0.53 5.78
CA THR A 58 6.73 -1.02 6.43
C THR A 58 6.40 -0.13 7.62
N ASN A 59 5.12 -0.06 7.95
CA ASN A 59 4.65 0.54 9.19
C ASN A 59 3.81 -0.47 9.98
N ARG A 60 3.79 -0.30 11.29
CA ARG A 60 2.84 -0.96 12.18
C ARG A 60 2.21 0.10 13.06
N ILE A 61 0.90 0.21 13.00
CA ILE A 61 0.12 1.07 13.89
C ILE A 61 -0.18 0.26 15.15
N ASP A 62 0.30 0.74 16.29
CA ASP A 62 0.11 0.10 17.60
C ASP A 62 -1.15 0.62 18.31
N ALA A 63 -1.47 1.91 18.14
CA ALA A 63 -2.64 2.54 18.74
C ALA A 63 -3.06 3.82 17.99
N GLN A 64 -4.33 4.21 18.14
CA GLN A 64 -4.81 5.56 17.86
C GLN A 64 -4.75 6.41 19.13
N VAL A 65 -4.44 7.70 18.97
CA VAL A 65 -4.46 8.67 20.06
C VAL A 65 -5.34 9.86 19.68
N TRP A 66 -6.20 10.26 20.61
CA TRP A 66 -7.03 11.45 20.51
C TRP A 66 -6.48 12.49 21.48
N ILE A 67 -6.16 13.67 20.96
CA ILE A 67 -5.50 14.75 21.69
C ILE A 67 -6.47 15.91 21.85
N ASP A 68 -6.88 16.19 23.07
CA ASP A 68 -7.72 17.35 23.38
C ASP A 68 -6.89 18.64 23.25
N GLU A 69 -7.33 19.55 22.40
CA GLU A 69 -6.72 20.87 22.19
C GLU A 69 -7.35 21.93 23.13
N PRO A 70 -6.62 23.02 23.45
CA PRO A 70 -7.10 24.05 24.39
C PRO A 70 -8.36 24.80 23.94
N ASP A 71 -8.66 24.80 22.64
CA ASP A 71 -9.85 25.41 22.03
C ASP A 71 -11.08 24.48 22.05
N GLY A 72 -10.91 23.25 22.53
CA GLY A 72 -11.96 22.23 22.59
C GLY A 72 -12.02 21.31 21.37
N ASP A 73 -11.12 21.49 20.39
CA ASP A 73 -10.99 20.57 19.28
C ASP A 73 -10.27 19.28 19.69
N VAL A 74 -10.43 18.21 18.90
CA VAL A 74 -9.73 16.94 19.11
C VAL A 74 -8.88 16.64 17.89
N ARG A 75 -7.56 16.52 18.09
CA ARG A 75 -6.62 16.15 17.03
C ARG A 75 -6.34 14.63 17.05
N PRO A 76 -6.57 13.91 15.94
CA PRO A 76 -6.23 12.50 15.85
C PRO A 76 -4.72 12.30 15.64
N GLY A 77 -4.20 11.17 16.09
CA GLY A 77 -2.83 10.71 15.89
C GLY A 77 -2.70 9.20 15.99
N ILE A 78 -1.50 8.70 15.71
CA ILE A 78 -1.16 7.28 15.84
C ILE A 78 0.13 7.08 16.61
N CYS A 79 0.18 6.00 17.38
CA CYS A 79 1.42 5.41 17.87
C CYS A 79 1.83 4.36 16.85
N ALA A 80 2.95 4.55 16.16
CA ALA A 80 3.37 3.63 15.11
C ALA A 80 4.87 3.44 15.09
N THR A 81 5.27 2.27 14.63
CA THR A 81 6.66 1.94 14.30
C THR A 81 6.82 1.94 12.79
N TYR A 82 7.89 2.55 12.29
CA TYR A 82 8.25 2.56 10.88
C TYR A 82 9.61 1.88 10.71
N ALA A 83 9.75 1.07 9.67
CA ALA A 83 11.03 0.52 9.26
C ALA A 83 11.17 0.69 7.75
N ALA A 84 12.38 0.99 7.28
CA ALA A 84 12.70 1.09 5.87
C ALA A 84 14.05 0.41 5.61
N GLY A 85 14.21 -0.15 4.42
CA GLY A 85 15.42 -0.87 4.05
C GLY A 85 15.53 -1.06 2.56
N ALA A 86 16.64 -1.67 2.16
CA ALA A 86 16.87 -2.03 0.77
C ALA A 86 17.37 -3.48 0.67
N VAL A 87 16.93 -4.17 -0.37
CA VAL A 87 17.49 -5.47 -0.77
C VAL A 87 18.15 -5.29 -2.12
N VAL A 88 19.44 -5.64 -2.22
CA VAL A 88 20.17 -5.66 -3.49
C VAL A 88 20.11 -7.08 -4.06
N CYS A 89 19.61 -7.19 -5.28
CA CYS A 89 19.66 -8.40 -6.10
C CYS A 89 20.81 -8.26 -7.09
N ASP A 90 21.75 -9.19 -7.09
CA ASP A 90 23.00 -9.14 -7.84
C ASP A 90 23.27 -10.34 -8.77
N GLY A 91 22.27 -11.21 -8.95
CA GLY A 91 22.32 -12.35 -9.88
C GLY A 91 22.09 -13.69 -9.19
#